data_AF-A0AA42J923-F1
#
_entry.id   AF-A0AA42J923-F1
#
_cell.length_a   1.000
_cell.length_b   1.000
_cell.length_c   1.000
_cell.angle_alpha   90.00
_cell.angle_beta   90.00
_cell.angle_gamma   90.00
#
_symmetry.space_group_name_H-M   'P 1'
#
loop_
_entity.id
_entity.type
_entity.pdbx_description
1 polymer ?
#
loop_
_entity_poly.entity_id
_entity_poly.type
_entity_poly.pdbx_seq_one_letter_code
_entity_poly.pdbx_strand_id
1 'polypeptide(L)'
;MYAFEPDTLRILRTVMDDVVAAIRPENLDQEQRLLIARRLLTLAAGGERHPGRLKEEVLMQGTATRAAIAEKHRTTVLHEG
;
A
#
# COMPACT_ATOMS: atom_id res chain seq x y z
N MET A 1 -23.47 -7.64 -9.54
CA MET A 1 -22.14 -7.56 -10.19
C MET A 1 -21.14 -7.25 -9.09
N TYR A 2 -20.27 -8.19 -8.74
CA TYR A 2 -19.17 -7.87 -7.82
C TYR A 2 -18.15 -7.01 -8.57
N ALA A 3 -17.57 -6.01 -7.91
CA ALA A 3 -16.56 -5.15 -8.51
C ALA A 3 -15.28 -5.92 -8.90
N PHE A 4 -15.08 -7.11 -8.32
CA PHE A 4 -13.97 -8.01 -8.63
C PHE A 4 -14.46 -9.45 -8.71
N GLU A 5 -13.94 -10.19 -9.69
CA GLU A 5 -14.15 -11.63 -9.82
C GLU A 5 -13.48 -12.40 -8.67
N PRO A 6 -14.00 -13.59 -8.27
CA PRO A 6 -13.45 -14.38 -7.17
C PRO A 6 -11.96 -14.68 -7.29
N ASP A 7 -11.47 -14.95 -8.50
CA ASP A 7 -10.04 -15.19 -8.76
C ASP A 7 -9.20 -13.94 -8.53
N THR A 8 -9.75 -12.77 -8.87
CA THR A 8 -9.09 -11.50 -8.57
C THR A 8 -8.99 -11.31 -7.06
N LEU A 9 -10.06 -11.59 -6.31
CA LEU A 9 -10.03 -11.49 -4.85
C LEU A 9 -9.00 -12.45 -4.21
N ARG A 10 -8.83 -13.67 -4.75
CA ARG A 10 -7.76 -14.59 -4.32
C ARG A 10 -6.37 -13.98 -4.53
N ILE A 11 -6.11 -13.42 -5.70
CA ILE A 11 -4.84 -12.76 -6.01
C ILE A 11 -4.58 -11.61 -5.05
N LEU A 12 -5.56 -10.73 -4.86
CA LEU A 12 -5.42 -9.57 -3.97
C LEU A 12 -5.17 -9.97 -2.53
N ARG A 13 -5.85 -11.01 -2.02
CA ARG A 13 -5.58 -11.52 -0.67
C ARG A 13 -4.14 -12.03 -0.55
N THR A 14 -3.69 -12.86 -1.48
CA THR A 14 -2.30 -13.38 -1.46
C THR A 14 -1.27 -12.25 -1.51
N VAL A 15 -1.47 -11.25 -2.37
CA VAL A 15 -0.57 -10.10 -2.44
C VAL A 15 -0.59 -9.29 -1.14
N MET A 16 -1.76 -9.11 -0.53
CA MET A 16 -1.88 -8.42 0.75
C MET A 16 -1.09 -9.12 1.85
N ASP A 17 -1.24 -10.44 1.97
CA ASP A 17 -0.52 -11.25 2.95
C ASP A 17 1.00 -11.18 2.74
N ASP A 18 1.45 -11.28 1.48
CA ASP A 18 2.86 -11.17 1.10
C ASP A 18 3.47 -9.81 1.41
N VAL A 19 2.73 -8.72 1.15
CA VAL A 19 3.19 -7.36 1.43
C VAL A 19 3.27 -7.13 2.94
N VAL A 20 2.25 -7.56 3.68
CA VAL A 20 2.21 -7.47 5.14
C VAL A 20 3.36 -8.25 5.76
N ALA A 21 3.66 -9.45 5.26
CA ALA A 21 4.78 -10.27 5.73
C ALA A 21 6.16 -9.67 5.41
N ALA A 22 6.26 -8.86 4.35
CA ALA A 22 7.49 -8.18 3.96
C ALA A 22 7.81 -6.93 4.81
N ILE A 23 6.83 -6.41 5.56
CA ILE A 23 6.98 -5.22 6.40
C ILE A 23 7.21 -5.65 7.84
N ARG A 24 8.20 -5.04 8.50
CA ARG A 24 8.45 -5.33 9.92
C ARG A 24 7.25 -4.91 10.79
N PRO A 25 6.83 -5.70 11.79
CA PRO A 25 5.63 -5.43 12.58
C PRO A 25 5.59 -4.03 13.21
N GLU A 26 6.74 -3.51 13.66
CA GLU A 26 6.88 -2.18 14.24
C GLU A 26 6.58 -1.03 13.27
N ASN A 27 6.52 -1.32 11.97
CA ASN A 27 6.19 -0.38 10.90
C ASN A 27 4.82 -0.63 10.27
N LEU A 28 4.02 -1.56 10.81
CA LEU A 28 2.76 -1.99 10.23
C LEU A 28 1.57 -1.73 11.17
N ASP A 29 1.27 -0.45 11.35
CA ASP A 29 0.06 0.00 12.05
C ASP A 29 -1.21 -0.10 11.18
N GLN A 30 -2.35 0.28 11.75
CA GLN A 30 -3.65 0.25 11.06
C GLN A 30 -3.71 1.20 9.87
N GLU A 31 -3.07 2.36 9.94
CA GLU A 31 -3.05 3.34 8.86
C GLU A 31 -2.25 2.80 7.67
N GLN A 32 -1.09 2.21 7.95
CA GLN A 32 -0.25 1.57 6.95
C GLN A 32 -0.97 0.40 6.28
N ARG A 33 -1.68 -0.43 7.04
CA ARG A 33 -2.52 -1.52 6.49
C ARG A 33 -3.62 -0.99 5.58
N LEU A 34 -4.29 0.09 5.97
CA LEU A 34 -5.33 0.72 5.16
C LEU A 34 -4.75 1.30 3.86
N LEU A 35 -3.58 1.93 3.92
CA LEU A 35 -2.90 2.49 2.76
C LEU A 35 -2.50 1.40 1.76
N ILE A 36 -1.95 0.28 2.25
CA ILE A 36 -1.63 -0.90 1.45
C ILE A 36 -2.89 -1.44 0.77
N ALA A 37 -3.97 -1.65 1.52
CA ALA A 37 -5.22 -2.17 1.00
C ALA A 37 -5.80 -1.26 -0.10
N ARG A 38 -5.89 0.05 0.17
CA ARG A 38 -6.41 1.04 -0.78
C ARG A 38 -5.60 1.04 -2.07
N ARG A 39 -4.27 0.98 -1.97
CA ARG A 39 -3.37 0.95 -3.12
C ARG A 39 -3.58 -0.30 -3.97
N LEU A 40 -3.60 -1.46 -3.33
CA LEU A 40 -3.79 -2.74 -3.98
C LEU A 40 -5.13 -2.78 -4.74
N LEU A 41 -6.20 -2.29 -4.11
CA LEU A 41 -7.52 -2.16 -4.74
C LEU A 41 -7.51 -1.16 -5.92
N THR A 42 -6.76 -0.07 -5.81
CA THR A 42 -6.65 0.92 -6.89
C THR A 42 -5.95 0.34 -8.12
N LEU A 43 -4.82 -0.37 -7.93
CA LEU A 43 -4.11 -1.05 -9.01
C LEU A 43 -4.99 -2.12 -9.66
N ALA A 44 -5.72 -2.88 -8.85
CA ALA A 44 -6.68 -3.85 -9.34
C ALA A 44 -7.84 -3.21 -10.11
N ALA A 45 -8.38 -2.09 -9.64
CA ALA A 45 -9.43 -1.37 -10.36
C ALA A 45 -8.92 -0.83 -11.71
N GLY A 46 -7.62 -0.49 -11.81
CA GLY A 46 -6.95 -0.10 -13.04
C GLY A 46 -6.63 -1.26 -14.01
N GLY A 47 -6.98 -2.50 -13.66
CA GLY A 47 -6.81 -3.67 -14.51
C GLY A 47 -5.54 -4.50 -14.25
N GLU A 48 -4.68 -4.11 -13.31
CA GLU A 48 -3.53 -4.92 -12.95
C GLU A 48 -3.98 -6.19 -12.20
N ARG A 49 -3.42 -7.34 -12.57
CA ARG A 49 -3.79 -8.67 -12.08
C ARG A 49 -2.58 -9.54 -11.79
N HIS A 50 -1.39 -9.14 -12.22
CA HIS A 50 -0.16 -9.89 -12.02
C HIS A 50 0.31 -9.75 -10.56
N PRO A 51 0.37 -10.83 -9.77
CA PRO A 51 0.66 -10.76 -8.34
C PRO A 51 2.00 -10.08 -8.03
N GLY A 52 3.03 -10.38 -8.83
CA GLY A 52 4.36 -9.78 -8.65
C GLY A 52 4.39 -8.27 -8.88
N ARG A 53 3.64 -7.78 -9.88
CA ARG A 53 3.58 -6.34 -10.19
C ARG A 53 2.78 -5.58 -9.14
N LEU A 54 1.67 -6.17 -8.68
CA LEU A 54 0.88 -5.63 -7.58
C LEU A 54 1.74 -5.49 -6.30
N LYS A 55 2.51 -6.52 -5.96
CA LYS A 55 3.40 -6.50 -4.80
C LYS A 55 4.48 -5.43 -4.92
N GLU A 56 5.17 -5.37 -6.06
CA GLU A 56 6.24 -4.39 -6.32
C GLU A 56 5.72 -2.96 -6.20
N GLU A 57 4.63 -2.63 -6.89
CA GLU A 57 4.03 -1.29 -6.90
C GLU A 57 3.52 -0.86 -5.52
N VAL A 58 2.97 -1.80 -4.75
CA VAL A 58 2.52 -1.53 -3.38
C VAL A 58 3.71 -1.23 -2.46
N LEU A 59 4.77 -2.03 -2.53
CA LEU A 59 5.97 -1.86 -1.69
C LEU A 59 6.77 -0.61 -2.06
N MET A 60 7.03 -0.37 -3.35
CA MET A 60 7.83 0.77 -3.82
C MET A 60 7.26 2.09 -3.33
N GLN A 61 5.99 2.33 -3.60
CA GLN A 61 5.38 3.60 -3.25
C GLN A 61 4.90 3.63 -1.77
N GLY A 62 4.94 2.51 -1.02
CA GLY A 62 4.76 2.50 0.44
C GLY A 62 5.94 3.15 1.18
N THR A 63 7.15 3.01 0.64
CA THR A 63 8.35 3.71 1.16
C THR A 63 8.34 5.21 0.82
N ALA A 64 7.85 5.56 -0.39
CA ALA A 64 7.77 6.95 -0.84
C ALA A 64 6.76 7.78 -0.02
N THR A 65 5.62 7.21 0.38
CA THR A 65 4.61 7.91 1.18
C THR A 65 5.12 8.27 2.57
N ARG A 66 5.89 7.38 3.23
CA ARG A 66 6.50 7.68 4.53
C ARG A 66 7.53 8.81 4.46
N ALA A 67 8.38 8.80 3.42
CA ALA A 67 9.35 9.87 3.21
C ALA A 67 8.67 11.23 2.95
N ALA A 68 7.61 11.24 2.15
CA ALA A 68 6.85 12.46 1.85
C ALA A 68 6.12 13.03 3.08
N ILE A 69 5.55 12.17 3.93
CA ILE A 69 4.88 12.60 5.17
C ILE A 69 5.89 13.12 6.20
N ALA A 70 7.03 12.41 6.37
CA ALA A 70 8.09 12.85 7.27
C ALA A 70 8.69 14.21 6.86
N GLU A 71 8.85 14.45 5.56
CA GLU A 71 9.37 15.71 5.04
C GLU A 71 8.38 16.87 5.21
N LYS A 72 7.08 16.62 4.98
CA LYS A 72 6.02 17.63 5.19
C LYS A 72 5.91 18.05 6.66
N HIS A 73 6.07 17.11 7.60
CA HIS A 73 6.13 17.43 9.02
C HIS A 73 7.35 18.30 9.34
N ARG A 74 8.54 17.98 8.81
CA ARG A 74 9.78 18.73 9.03
C ARG A 74 9.73 20.17 8.51
N THR A 75 9.04 20.42 7.41
CA THR A 75 8.87 21.79 6.85
C THR A 75 7.86 22.62 7.62
N THR A 76 6.85 21.99 8.23
CA THR A 76 5.82 22.71 9.00
C THR A 76 6.37 23.25 10.33
N VAL A 77 7.23 22.49 11.03
CA VAL A 77 7.85 22.97 12.29
C VAL A 77 8.89 24.09 12.12
N LEU A 78 9.39 24.35 10.90
CA LEU A 78 10.37 25.41 10.65
C LEU A 78 9.74 26.78 10.33
N HIS A 79 8.42 26.86 10.21
CA HIS A 79 7.70 28.11 9.91
C HIS A 79 6.92 28.68 11.11
N GLU A 80 6.94 28.01 12.26
CA GLU A 80 6.25 28.44 13.49
C GLU A 80 7.22 28.79 14.64
N GLY A 81 8.52 28.97 14.36
CA GLY A 81 9.56 29.33 15.33
C GLY A 81 10.05 30.76 15.20
#